data_AF-A0A349YMU7-F1
#
_entry.id   AF-A0A349YMU7-F1
#
_cell.length_a   1.000
_cell.length_b   1.000
_cell.length_c   1.000
_cell.angle_alpha   90.00
_cell.angle_beta   90.00
_cell.angle_gamma   90.00
#
_symmetry.space_group_name_H-M   'P 1'
#
loop_
_entity.id
_entity.type
_entity.pdbx_description
1 polymer ?
#
loop_
_entity_poly.entity_id
_entity_poly.type
_entity_poly.pdbx_seq_one_letter_code
_entity_poly.pdbx_strand_id
1 'polypeptide(L)' 'TGFYLILAGDYESKDIVGLMKELYTFMAEFTGDVPGASAVECGNYLDMNLPMAKYLAKKFLTEVLDRIDESRLVYPE' A
#
# COMPACT_ATOMS: atom_id res chain seq x y z
N THR A 1 -11.81 2.71 -4.51
CA THR A 1 -11.18 1.84 -5.52
C THR A 1 -9.77 1.46 -5.05
N GLY A 2 -9.69 0.51 -4.11
CA GLY A 2 -8.43 0.12 -3.44
C GLY A 2 -7.97 -1.28 -3.84
N PHE A 3 -7.11 -1.86 -3.01
CA PHE A 3 -6.65 -3.26 -3.11
C PHE A 3 -7.24 -4.08 -1.95
N TYR A 4 -7.41 -5.38 -2.17
CA TYR A 4 -7.71 -6.33 -1.10
C TYR A 4 -6.43 -7.00 -0.58
N LEU A 5 -6.31 -7.10 0.74
CA LEU A 5 -5.26 -7.84 1.43
C LEU A 5 -5.92 -9.03 2.13
N ILE A 6 -5.43 -10.24 1.88
CA ILE A 6 -5.91 -11.47 2.51
C ILE A 6 -4.83 -11.95 3.47
N LEU A 7 -5.19 -12.16 4.73
CA LEU A 7 -4.30 -12.63 5.79
C LEU A 7 -4.84 -13.92 6.40
N ALA A 8 -3.94 -14.81 6.80
CA ALA A 8 -4.30 -16.00 7.57
C ALA A 8 -4.18 -15.69 9.06
N GLY A 9 -5.26 -15.93 9.81
CA GLY A 9 -5.35 -15.61 11.24
C GLY A 9 -6.62 -14.83 11.56
N ASP A 10 -6.80 -14.50 12.83
CA ASP A 10 -7.93 -13.72 13.33
C ASP A 10 -7.46 -12.29 13.62
N TYR A 11 -7.34 -11.49 12.56
CA TYR A 11 -6.89 -10.10 12.62
C TYR A 11 -8.06 -9.15 12.38
N GLU A 12 -8.18 -8.13 13.21
CA GLU A 12 -9.06 -7.00 12.98
C GLU A 12 -8.31 -5.86 12.26
N SER A 13 -9.05 -4.94 11.63
CA SER A 13 -8.47 -3.78 10.91
C SER A 13 -7.45 -3.01 11.75
N LYS A 14 -7.69 -2.88 13.06
CA LYS A 14 -6.82 -2.13 13.98
C LYS A 14 -5.46 -2.81 14.18
N ASP A 15 -5.42 -4.14 14.11
CA ASP A 15 -4.21 -4.93 14.38
C ASP A 15 -3.17 -4.74 13.28
N ILE A 16 -3.60 -4.39 12.08
CA ILE A 16 -2.74 -4.23 10.90
C ILE A 16 -2.39 -2.77 10.58
N VAL A 17 -2.88 -1.79 11.34
CA VAL A 17 -2.57 -0.36 11.06
C VAL A 17 -1.07 -0.10 11.05
N GLY A 18 -0.32 -0.70 11.98
CA GLY A 18 1.14 -0.60 12.03
C GLY A 18 1.79 -1.19 10.76
N LEU A 19 1.39 -2.40 10.39
CA LEU A 19 1.85 -3.07 9.16
C LEU A 19 1.58 -2.21 7.92
N MET A 20 0.39 -1.61 7.82
CA MET A 20 0.04 -0.77 6.67
C MET A 20 0.90 0.51 6.63
N LYS A 21 1.18 1.14 7.77
CA LYS A 21 2.08 2.31 7.84
C LYS A 21 3.49 1.96 7.39
N GLU A 22 4.04 0.84 7.85
CA GLU A 22 5.36 0.37 7.45
C GLU A 22 5.42 0.06 5.95
N LEU A 23 4.42 -0.66 5.42
CA LEU A 23 4.31 -0.98 4.01
C LEU A 23 4.29 0.27 3.12
N TYR A 24 3.46 1.26 3.48
CA TYR A 24 3.36 2.50 2.72
C TYR A 24 4.56 3.43 2.89
N THR A 25 5.24 3.39 4.04
CA THR A 25 6.52 4.09 4.26
C THR A 25 7.59 3.50 3.36
N PHE A 26 7.72 2.17 3.35
CA PHE A 26 8.63 1.45 2.45
C PHE A 26 8.41 1.84 0.99
N MET A 27 7.16 1.79 0.50
CA MET A 27 6.85 2.18 -0.88
C MET A 27 7.15 3.66 -1.16
N ALA A 28 6.86 4.57 -0.23
CA ALA A 28 7.10 6.00 -0.39
C ALA A 28 8.60 6.33 -0.47
N GLU A 29 9.44 5.59 0.24
CA GLU A 29 10.88 5.81 0.34
C GLU A 29 11.69 4.90 -0.59
N PHE A 30 11.05 3.93 -1.25
CA PHE A 30 11.68 2.91 -2.09
C PHE A 30 12.69 3.52 -3.09
N THR A 31 13.84 2.87 -3.20
CA THR A 31 14.88 3.18 -4.17
C THR A 31 15.30 1.91 -4.90
N GLY A 32 15.79 2.06 -6.13
CA GLY A 32 16.10 0.94 -7.01
C GLY A 32 14.98 0.66 -8.01
N ASP A 33 15.10 -0.49 -8.67
CA ASP A 33 14.19 -0.91 -9.73
C ASP A 33 12.95 -1.61 -9.17
N VAL A 34 11.81 -1.46 -9.84
CA VAL A 34 10.58 -2.14 -9.41
C VAL A 34 10.73 -3.65 -9.66
N PRO A 35 10.57 -4.50 -8.63
CA PRO A 35 10.68 -5.95 -8.80
C PRO A 35 9.70 -6.48 -9.85
N GLY A 36 10.18 -7.34 -10.73
CA GLY A 36 9.37 -7.94 -11.81
C GLY A 36 9.01 -6.98 -12.96
N ALA A 37 9.52 -5.75 -13.00
CA ALA A 37 9.30 -4.81 -14.09
C ALA A 37 10.15 -5.11 -15.33
N SER A 38 10.08 -6.37 -15.82
CA SER A 38 10.78 -6.83 -17.00
C SER A 38 9.84 -7.56 -17.96
N ALA A 39 10.22 -7.65 -19.24
CA ALA A 39 9.42 -8.34 -20.25
C ALA A 39 9.24 -9.85 -19.97
N VAL A 40 10.14 -10.45 -19.20
CA VAL A 40 10.08 -11.87 -18.84
C VAL A 40 9.13 -12.10 -17.66
N GLU A 41 9.02 -11.13 -16.75
CA GLU A 41 8.35 -11.30 -15.45
C GLU A 41 6.98 -10.62 -15.38
N CYS A 42 6.70 -9.62 -16.23
CA CYS A 42 5.45 -8.88 -16.24
C CYS A 42 4.80 -8.81 -17.62
N GLY A 43 3.53 -9.22 -17.68
CA GLY A 43 2.72 -9.18 -18.92
C GLY A 43 2.46 -7.77 -19.47
N ASN A 44 2.72 -6.71 -18.69
CA ASN A 44 2.61 -5.32 -19.11
C ASN A 44 3.74 -4.45 -18.52
N TYR A 45 4.99 -4.88 -18.68
CA TYR A 45 6.16 -4.26 -18.04
C TYR A 45 6.40 -2.77 -18.40
N LEU A 46 5.82 -2.27 -19.49
CA LEU A 46 5.92 -0.87 -19.91
C LEU A 46 5.02 0.08 -19.10
N ASP A 47 4.02 -0.46 -18.41
CA ASP A 47 3.06 0.31 -17.61
C ASP A 47 3.46 0.35 -16.12
N MET A 48 4.74 0.65 -15.87
CA MET A 48 5.32 0.71 -14.54
C MET A 48 5.78 2.13 -14.24
N ASN A 49 5.20 2.76 -13.22
CA ASN A 49 5.48 4.15 -12.87
C ASN A 49 5.86 4.31 -11.40
N LEU A 50 7.15 4.11 -11.10
CA LEU A 50 7.69 4.21 -9.74
C LEU A 50 7.49 5.61 -9.13
N PRO A 51 7.78 6.74 -9.80
CA PRO A 51 7.53 8.06 -9.22
C PRO A 51 6.08 8.28 -8.77
N MET A 52 5.12 7.83 -9.59
CA MET A 52 3.70 7.94 -9.26
C MET A 52 3.31 7.02 -8.10
N ALA A 53 3.83 5.79 -8.06
CA ALA A 53 3.63 4.87 -6.95
C ALA A 53 4.14 5.46 -5.62
N LYS A 54 5.34 6.03 -5.61
CA LYS A 54 5.92 6.72 -4.44
C LYS A 54 5.05 7.88 -3.98
N TYR A 55 4.57 8.70 -4.92
CA TYR A 55 3.67 9.81 -4.61
C TYR A 55 2.36 9.34 -3.98
N LEU A 56 1.70 8.35 -4.57
CA LEU A 56 0.43 7.82 -4.05
C LEU A 56 0.61 7.16 -2.68
N ALA A 57 1.71 6.43 -2.50
CA ALA A 57 2.06 5.82 -1.23
C ALA A 57 2.23 6.89 -0.14
N LYS A 58 3.04 7.93 -0.42
CA LYS A 58 3.25 9.03 0.52
C LYS A 58 1.97 9.80 0.83
N LYS A 59 1.13 10.03 -0.19
CA LYS A 59 -0.16 10.70 -0.01
C LYS A 59 -1.07 9.90 0.93
N PHE A 60 -1.26 8.61 0.67
CA PHE A 60 -2.11 7.76 1.51
C PHE A 60 -1.57 7.60 2.94
N LEU A 61 -0.24 7.48 3.09
CA LEU A 61 0.41 7.45 4.40
C LEU A 61 0.08 8.71 5.21
N THR A 62 0.37 9.89 4.64
CA THR A 62 0.30 11.17 5.37
C THR A 62 -1.13 11.71 5.56
N GLU A 63 -2.01 11.49 4.58
CA GLU A 63 -3.38 12.02 4.61
C GLU A 63 -4.36 11.05 5.29
N VAL A 64 -4.08 9.74 5.28
CA VAL A 64 -5.00 8.72 5.80
C VAL A 64 -4.39 7.94 6.95
N LEU A 65 -3.30 7.19 6.73
CA LEU A 65 -2.81 6.26 7.74
C LEU A 65 -2.27 6.96 9.00
N ASP A 66 -1.54 8.07 8.85
CA ASP A 66 -1.02 8.85 9.98
C ASP A 66 -2.11 9.49 10.82
N ARG A 67 -3.29 9.70 10.24
CA ARG A 67 -4.45 10.35 10.84
C ARG A 67 -5.64 9.40 10.98
N ILE A 68 -5.39 8.09 10.93
CA ILE A 68 -6.47 7.09 10.91
C ILE A 68 -7.15 7.04 12.27
N ASP A 69 -8.47 6.92 12.24
CA ASP A 69 -9.33 6.77 13.41
C ASP A 69 -10.34 5.63 13.18
N GLU A 70 -11.13 5.32 14.21
CA GLU A 70 -12.09 4.21 14.21
C GLU A 70 -13.11 4.27 13.06
N SER A 71 -13.48 5.46 12.58
CA SER A 71 -14.43 5.63 11.47
C SER A 71 -13.94 5.03 10.15
N ARG A 72 -12.64 4.74 10.04
CA ARG A 72 -11.99 4.14 8.87
C ARG A 72 -11.60 2.68 9.07
N LEU A 73 -11.82 2.13 10.27
CA LEU A 73 -11.46 0.77 10.63
C LEU A 73 -12.68 -0.17 10.63
N VAL A 74 -13.87 0.41 10.80
CA VAL A 74 -15.14 -0.31 10.82
C VAL A 74 -15.85 -0.11 9.48
N TYR A 75 -16.31 -1.21 8.89
CA TYR A 75 -17.09 -1.16 7.67
C TYR A 75 -18.50 -0.61 7.98
N PRO A 76 -19.06 0.32 7.18
CA PRO A 76 -20.41 0.82 7.40
C PRO A 76 -21.46 -0.30 7.34
N GLU A 77 -22.53 -0.17 8.14
CA GLU A 77 -23.73 -1.01 8.03
C GLU A 77 -24.56 -0.68 6.77
#